data_AF-A0A6P1W0U0-F1
#
_entry.id   AF-A0A6P1W0U0-F1
#
_cell.length_a   1.000
_cell.length_b   1.000
_cell.length_c   1.000
_cell.angle_alpha   90.00
_cell.angle_beta   90.00
_cell.angle_gamma   90.00
#
_symmetry.space_group_name_H-M   'P 1'
#
loop_
_entity.id
_entity.type
_entity.pdbx_description
1 polymer ?
#
loop_
_entity_poly.entity_id
_entity_poly.type
_entity_poly.pdbx_seq_one_letter_code
_entity_poly.pdbx_strand_id
1 'polypeptide(L)'
;MGRLISLFTDYSQLENRVTNYCGLLLKLLYEDSPRRFSDLLDKLTEGTGNLIIGPVFEQQQRQQKSVPDLVISQQAFTIAVETKLNDWFYDEQLVNHLQGLRTHSGTLILFLLSNFESDPRDKFQIQINQAKQKNILLIPLSYEHLLEALEKVCITDYLRGLIDDFREFIDSKGLLPRWKYLLDVVNCAGTLHEIEAGVYLCPDTGGAYRHKRARYFGPYANKAVRQIFEVDAVATVSTGLEEVSFKWINRPEADKEALTTKAREYVAQFRLDDNRHTPIQVFVLGKRQKRISKKTRLRVCYLPSCTSGMLLLAPPMKPSWRPI
;
A
#
# COMPACT_ATOMS: atom_id res chain seq x y z
N MET A 1 -23.07 -15.37 3.93
CA MET A 1 -23.08 -15.09 2.48
C MET A 1 -22.09 -16.04 1.84
N GLY A 2 -22.52 -16.82 0.84
CA GLY A 2 -21.60 -17.67 0.07
C GLY A 2 -20.65 -16.81 -0.74
N ARG A 3 -19.35 -17.15 -0.74
CA ARG A 3 -18.36 -16.51 -1.60
C ARG A 3 -18.59 -16.99 -3.03
N LEU A 4 -18.54 -16.08 -3.99
CA LEU A 4 -18.58 -16.45 -5.41
C LEU A 4 -17.37 -17.32 -5.74
N ILE A 5 -17.53 -18.27 -6.66
CA ILE A 5 -16.43 -19.10 -7.14
C ILE A 5 -15.45 -18.17 -7.85
N SER A 6 -14.22 -18.10 -7.33
CA SER A 6 -13.12 -17.33 -7.92
C SER A 6 -11.98 -18.26 -8.28
N LEU A 7 -11.20 -17.90 -9.29
CA LEU A 7 -9.95 -18.59 -9.63
C LEU A 7 -8.91 -18.48 -8.50
N PHE A 8 -9.11 -17.55 -7.56
CA PHE A 8 -8.25 -17.31 -6.41
C PHE A 8 -8.84 -17.94 -5.13
N THR A 9 -8.62 -19.24 -4.94
CA THR A 9 -9.05 -20.04 -3.75
C THR A 9 -8.21 -19.73 -2.49
N ASP A 10 -8.46 -20.41 -1.34
CA ASP A 10 -7.74 -20.18 -0.06
C ASP A 10 -7.00 -21.39 0.59
N TYR A 11 -6.88 -22.55 -0.08
CA TYR A 11 -6.34 -23.82 0.50
C TYR A 11 -4.80 -24.09 0.61
N SER A 12 -3.85 -23.20 0.28
CA SER A 12 -2.38 -23.47 0.37
C SER A 12 -1.57 -22.35 1.09
N GLN A 13 -0.25 -22.57 1.30
CA GLN A 13 0.68 -21.61 1.93
C GLN A 13 0.59 -20.23 1.26
N LEU A 14 0.45 -19.18 2.08
CA LEU A 14 0.02 -17.84 1.65
C LEU A 14 0.98 -17.17 0.65
N GLU A 15 2.29 -17.18 0.89
CA GLU A 15 3.28 -16.53 0.00
C GLU A 15 3.34 -17.21 -1.37
N ASN A 16 3.46 -18.55 -1.39
CA ASN A 16 3.43 -19.35 -2.62
C ASN A 16 2.15 -19.11 -3.43
N ARG A 17 1.01 -18.90 -2.76
CA ARG A 17 -0.23 -18.54 -3.44
C ARG A 17 -0.16 -17.17 -4.10
N VAL A 18 0.32 -16.15 -3.39
CA VAL A 18 0.40 -14.79 -3.94
C VAL A 18 1.30 -14.80 -5.18
N THR A 19 2.47 -15.46 -5.10
CA THR A 19 3.37 -15.66 -6.26
C THR A 19 2.64 -16.34 -7.41
N ASN A 20 1.94 -17.45 -7.16
CA ASN A 20 1.22 -18.19 -8.20
C ASN A 20 0.11 -17.36 -8.85
N TYR A 21 -0.61 -16.54 -8.09
CA TYR A 21 -1.70 -15.72 -8.61
C TYR A 21 -1.18 -14.51 -9.39
N CYS A 22 -0.08 -13.91 -8.96
CA CYS A 22 0.66 -12.96 -9.79
C CYS A 22 1.08 -13.61 -11.12
N GLY A 23 1.70 -14.78 -11.07
CA GLY A 23 2.13 -15.52 -12.26
C GLY A 23 0.98 -15.89 -13.20
N LEU A 24 -0.17 -16.30 -12.65
CA LEU A 24 -1.37 -16.61 -13.42
C LEU A 24 -1.89 -15.38 -14.18
N LEU A 25 -1.95 -14.22 -13.53
CA LEU A 25 -2.39 -12.99 -14.21
C LEU A 25 -1.42 -12.57 -15.33
N LEU A 26 -0.12 -12.66 -15.09
CA LEU A 26 0.90 -12.37 -16.10
C LEU A 26 0.79 -13.33 -17.29
N LYS A 27 0.55 -14.62 -17.02
CA LYS A 27 0.32 -15.65 -18.05
C LYS A 27 -0.92 -15.32 -18.88
N LEU A 28 -2.06 -15.06 -18.23
CA LEU A 28 -3.32 -14.77 -18.91
C LEU A 28 -3.23 -13.48 -19.75
N LEU A 29 -2.53 -12.46 -19.26
CA LEU A 29 -2.28 -11.24 -20.02
C LEU A 29 -1.41 -11.50 -21.26
N TYR A 30 -0.36 -12.32 -21.13
CA TYR A 30 0.49 -12.70 -22.27
C TYR A 30 -0.29 -13.49 -23.32
N GLU A 31 -1.12 -14.45 -22.88
CA GLU A 31 -1.97 -15.26 -23.78
C GLU A 31 -3.02 -14.41 -24.50
N ASP A 32 -3.57 -13.38 -23.84
CA ASP A 32 -4.48 -12.41 -24.46
C ASP A 32 -3.75 -11.52 -25.48
N SER A 33 -2.60 -10.95 -25.11
CA SER A 33 -1.81 -10.14 -26.02
C SER A 33 -0.35 -9.96 -25.56
N PRO A 34 0.63 -10.48 -26.32
CA PRO A 34 2.06 -10.24 -26.06
C PRO A 34 2.44 -8.76 -26.06
N ARG A 35 1.76 -7.94 -26.89
CA ARG A 35 1.97 -6.48 -26.94
C ARG A 35 1.52 -5.81 -25.64
N ARG A 36 0.36 -6.20 -25.10
CA ARG A 36 -0.10 -5.68 -23.79
C ARG A 36 0.82 -6.14 -22.66
N PHE A 37 1.31 -7.37 -22.71
CA PHE A 37 2.29 -7.83 -21.75
C PHE A 37 3.59 -7.00 -21.81
N SER A 38 4.06 -6.64 -23.01
CA SER A 38 5.16 -5.69 -23.21
C SER A 38 4.84 -4.31 -22.62
N ASP A 39 3.66 -3.73 -22.89
CA ASP A 39 3.22 -2.46 -22.31
C ASP A 39 3.18 -2.50 -20.76
N LEU A 40 2.79 -3.64 -20.18
CA LEU A 40 2.83 -3.83 -18.72
C LEU A 40 4.27 -3.78 -18.22
N LEU A 41 5.19 -4.53 -18.83
CA LEU A 41 6.59 -4.53 -18.39
C LEU A 41 7.23 -3.16 -18.57
N ASP A 42 6.95 -2.45 -19.65
CA ASP A 42 7.44 -1.09 -19.87
C ASP A 42 6.91 -0.13 -18.79
N LYS A 43 5.65 -0.27 -18.37
CA LYS A 43 5.10 0.49 -17.23
C LYS A 43 5.79 0.14 -15.92
N LEU A 44 5.99 -1.15 -15.63
CA LEU A 44 6.61 -1.61 -14.38
C LEU A 44 8.11 -1.28 -14.31
N THR A 45 8.78 -1.17 -15.46
CA THR A 45 10.21 -0.85 -15.59
C THR A 45 10.46 0.63 -15.86
N GLU A 46 9.42 1.46 -15.93
CA GLU A 46 9.51 2.88 -16.30
C GLU A 46 10.25 3.12 -17.63
N GLY A 47 10.09 2.20 -18.59
CA GLY A 47 10.73 2.27 -19.90
C GLY A 47 12.24 1.95 -19.90
N THR A 48 12.82 1.55 -18.77
CA THR A 48 14.23 1.13 -18.73
C THR A 48 14.46 -0.25 -19.35
N GLY A 49 13.40 -1.07 -19.45
CA GLY A 49 13.47 -2.42 -20.01
C GLY A 49 13.46 -2.47 -21.54
N ASN A 50 12.76 -1.54 -22.21
CA ASN A 50 12.49 -1.53 -23.67
C ASN A 50 12.31 -2.94 -24.24
N LEU A 51 11.34 -3.68 -23.69
CA LEU A 51 11.16 -5.10 -23.99
C LEU A 51 10.16 -5.29 -25.11
N ILE A 52 10.66 -5.62 -26.31
CA ILE A 52 9.81 -6.04 -27.41
C ILE A 52 9.49 -7.52 -27.22
N ILE A 53 8.22 -7.82 -26.93
CA ILE A 53 7.77 -9.19 -26.69
C ILE A 53 7.05 -9.72 -27.93
N GLY A 54 7.57 -10.84 -28.42
CA GLY A 54 7.08 -11.55 -29.60
C GLY A 54 8.12 -11.57 -30.72
N PRO A 55 7.84 -12.32 -31.79
CA PRO A 55 8.75 -12.43 -32.92
C PRO A 55 8.79 -11.14 -33.74
N VAL A 56 10.01 -10.75 -34.11
CA VAL A 56 10.31 -9.69 -35.08
C VAL A 56 10.66 -10.35 -36.41
N PHE A 57 10.08 -9.81 -37.48
CA PHE A 57 10.25 -10.28 -38.85
C PHE A 57 11.03 -9.24 -39.64
N GLU A 58 12.21 -9.60 -40.13
CA GLU A 58 13.08 -8.71 -40.90
C GLU A 58 13.35 -9.29 -42.29
N GLN A 59 13.26 -8.43 -43.30
CA GLN A 59 13.65 -8.75 -44.68
C GLN A 59 15.01 -8.10 -45.00
N GLN A 60 15.90 -8.86 -45.65
CA GLN A 60 17.19 -8.43 -46.20
C GLN A 60 18.05 -7.50 -45.32
N GLN A 61 18.85 -8.09 -44.42
CA GLN A 61 20.10 -7.46 -43.99
C GLN A 61 21.27 -8.04 -44.79
N ARG A 62 22.02 -7.21 -45.53
CA ARG A 62 23.23 -7.63 -46.24
C ARG A 62 24.26 -8.19 -45.24
N GLN A 63 24.36 -9.52 -45.13
CA GLN A 63 25.48 -10.17 -44.47
C GLN A 63 26.55 -10.58 -45.48
N GLN A 64 27.82 -10.59 -45.06
CA GLN A 64 28.99 -10.66 -45.93
C GLN A 64 29.16 -11.96 -46.75
N LYS A 65 28.44 -13.05 -46.43
CA LYS A 65 28.65 -14.37 -47.07
C LYS A 65 27.38 -15.08 -47.58
N SER A 66 26.20 -14.64 -47.17
CA SER A 66 24.89 -15.19 -47.56
C SER A 66 23.82 -14.26 -46.98
N VAL A 67 22.74 -13.99 -47.71
CA VAL A 67 21.62 -13.18 -47.22
C VAL A 67 20.40 -14.08 -47.14
N PRO A 68 19.93 -14.45 -45.94
CA PRO A 68 18.64 -15.14 -45.80
C PRO A 68 17.50 -14.21 -46.24
N ASP A 69 16.51 -14.75 -46.95
CA ASP A 69 15.36 -13.98 -47.48
C ASP A 69 14.45 -13.42 -46.37
N LEU A 70 14.35 -14.14 -45.25
CA LEU A 70 13.56 -13.77 -44.08
C LEU A 70 14.27 -14.20 -42.81
N VAL A 71 14.35 -13.30 -41.83
CA VAL A 71 14.79 -13.62 -40.46
C VAL A 71 13.62 -13.40 -39.52
N ILE A 72 13.29 -14.44 -38.75
CA ILE A 72 12.33 -14.37 -37.65
C ILE A 72 13.14 -14.55 -36.37
N SER A 73 13.16 -13.54 -35.51
CA SER A 73 13.90 -13.58 -34.24
C SER A 73 13.06 -13.07 -33.08
N GLN A 74 13.39 -13.46 -31.86
CA GLN A 74 12.76 -12.94 -30.66
C GLN A 74 13.82 -12.68 -29.61
N GLN A 75 13.76 -11.49 -29.00
CA GLN A 75 14.67 -11.13 -27.92
C GLN A 75 14.40 -12.03 -26.70
N ALA A 76 15.44 -12.71 -26.21
CA ALA A 76 15.36 -13.48 -24.99
C ALA A 76 15.18 -12.53 -23.78
N PHE A 77 14.36 -12.96 -22.83
CA PHE A 77 14.21 -12.28 -21.55
C PHE A 77 13.91 -13.30 -20.46
N THR A 78 14.29 -12.96 -19.23
CA THR A 78 13.98 -13.74 -18.04
C THR A 78 13.48 -12.80 -16.95
N ILE A 79 12.31 -13.11 -16.40
CA ILE A 79 11.69 -12.35 -15.32
C ILE A 79 11.59 -13.26 -14.11
N ALA A 80 12.27 -12.88 -13.04
CA ALA A 80 12.09 -13.48 -11.73
C ALA A 80 11.18 -12.59 -10.89
N VAL A 81 10.30 -13.21 -10.10
CA VAL A 81 9.36 -12.53 -9.21
C VAL A 81 9.50 -13.13 -7.83
N GLU A 82 9.92 -12.34 -6.86
CA GLU A 82 9.90 -12.70 -5.44
C GLU A 82 8.73 -11.94 -4.80
N THR A 83 7.81 -12.65 -4.16
CA THR A 83 6.74 -12.01 -3.39
C THR A 83 7.00 -12.17 -1.90
N LYS A 84 6.65 -11.15 -1.12
CA LYS A 84 6.65 -11.22 0.35
C LYS A 84 5.34 -10.70 0.90
N LEU A 85 4.96 -11.23 2.06
CA LEU A 85 3.82 -10.73 2.84
C LEU A 85 4.20 -9.50 3.69
N ASN A 86 5.49 -9.36 4.00
CA ASN A 86 6.08 -8.22 4.70
C ASN A 86 7.13 -7.54 3.81
N ASP A 87 7.60 -6.36 4.18
CA ASP A 87 8.56 -5.58 3.39
C ASP A 87 10.01 -6.04 3.58
N TRP A 88 10.24 -7.21 4.20
CA TRP A 88 11.57 -7.70 4.55
C TRP A 88 12.12 -8.68 3.52
N PHE A 89 13.27 -8.33 2.94
CA PHE A 89 14.03 -9.18 2.04
C PHE A 89 15.44 -9.33 2.60
N TYR A 90 15.93 -10.57 2.76
CA TYR A 90 17.28 -10.81 3.27
C TYR A 90 18.31 -10.55 2.17
N ASP A 91 19.36 -9.78 2.48
CA ASP A 91 20.40 -9.42 1.51
C ASP A 91 21.08 -10.65 0.89
N GLU A 92 21.39 -11.65 1.69
CA GLU A 92 21.98 -12.91 1.20
C GLU A 92 21.07 -13.61 0.17
N GLN A 93 19.75 -13.62 0.43
CA GLN A 93 18.77 -14.20 -0.48
C GLN A 93 18.76 -13.43 -1.81
N LEU A 94 18.80 -12.10 -1.78
CA LEU A 94 18.84 -11.27 -2.98
C LEU A 94 20.14 -11.50 -3.77
N VAL A 95 21.29 -11.61 -3.10
CA VAL A 95 22.57 -11.92 -3.76
C VAL A 95 22.51 -13.25 -4.49
N ASN A 96 21.96 -14.29 -3.85
CA ASN A 96 21.79 -15.62 -4.45
C ASN A 96 20.84 -15.58 -5.65
N HIS A 97 19.72 -14.87 -5.55
CA HIS A 97 18.78 -14.67 -6.65
C HIS A 97 19.45 -13.98 -7.85
N LEU A 98 20.24 -12.93 -7.60
CA LEU A 98 20.99 -12.24 -8.64
C LEU A 98 22.04 -13.14 -9.29
N GLN A 99 22.70 -14.02 -8.53
CA GLN A 99 23.65 -14.99 -9.10
C GLN A 99 22.93 -16.03 -9.97
N GLY A 100 21.82 -16.59 -9.49
CA GLY A 100 21.02 -17.54 -10.26
C GLY A 100 20.50 -16.94 -11.57
N LEU A 101 20.01 -15.70 -11.54
CA LEU A 101 19.44 -15.05 -12.73
C LEU A 101 20.47 -14.83 -13.85
N ARG A 102 21.76 -14.63 -13.51
CA ARG A 102 22.86 -14.49 -14.49
C ARG A 102 23.11 -15.74 -15.34
N THR A 103 22.60 -16.90 -14.93
CA THR A 103 22.72 -18.12 -15.74
C THR A 103 21.82 -18.09 -16.98
N HIS A 104 20.84 -17.17 -17.04
CA HIS A 104 19.96 -16.99 -18.17
C HIS A 104 20.49 -15.94 -19.17
N SER A 105 20.02 -16.03 -20.42
CA SER A 105 20.37 -15.11 -21.50
C SER A 105 19.30 -14.04 -21.74
N GLY A 106 19.70 -12.91 -22.32
CA GLY A 106 18.79 -11.84 -22.70
C GLY A 106 18.58 -10.80 -21.61
N THR A 107 17.45 -10.09 -21.65
CA THR A 107 17.09 -9.08 -20.65
C THR A 107 16.68 -9.74 -19.35
N LEU A 108 17.36 -9.42 -18.25
CA LEU A 108 17.11 -10.02 -16.94
C LEU A 108 16.41 -9.02 -16.01
N ILE A 109 15.23 -9.39 -15.51
CA ILE A 109 14.46 -8.59 -14.56
C ILE A 109 14.20 -9.39 -13.29
N LEU A 110 14.34 -8.73 -12.14
CA LEU A 110 13.92 -9.24 -10.83
C LEU A 110 12.92 -8.26 -10.21
N PHE A 111 11.66 -8.69 -10.08
CA PHE A 111 10.64 -7.96 -9.33
C PHE A 111 10.61 -8.40 -7.86
N LEU A 112 10.69 -7.43 -6.95
CA LEU A 112 10.47 -7.65 -5.51
C LEU A 112 9.09 -7.10 -5.14
N LEU A 113 8.09 -7.97 -5.06
CA LEU A 113 6.71 -7.63 -4.78
C LEU A 113 6.39 -7.69 -3.29
N SER A 114 6.01 -6.57 -2.69
CA SER A 114 5.59 -6.53 -1.29
C SER A 114 4.64 -5.37 -0.98
N ASN A 115 4.07 -5.37 0.23
CA ASN A 115 3.37 -4.23 0.79
C ASN A 115 4.38 -3.30 1.47
N PHE A 116 4.99 -2.40 0.69
CA PHE A 116 5.95 -1.43 1.21
C PHE A 116 5.27 -0.27 1.94
N GLU A 117 5.80 0.07 3.12
CA GLU A 117 5.34 1.20 3.96
C GLU A 117 5.77 2.56 3.41
N SER A 118 6.96 2.62 2.80
CA SER A 118 7.57 3.80 2.18
C SER A 118 7.91 3.53 0.72
N ASP A 119 8.52 4.50 0.03
CA ASP A 119 9.07 4.26 -1.31
C ASP A 119 10.11 3.12 -1.24
N PRO A 120 9.90 2.00 -1.94
CA PRO A 120 10.83 0.88 -1.89
C PRO A 120 12.19 1.19 -2.52
N ARG A 121 12.30 2.18 -3.42
CA ARG A 121 13.56 2.47 -4.13
C ARG A 121 14.65 2.95 -3.19
N ASP A 122 14.29 3.80 -2.24
CA ASP A 122 15.21 4.31 -1.22
C ASP A 122 15.74 3.16 -0.36
N LYS A 123 14.86 2.21 -0.01
CA LYS A 123 15.23 1.03 0.81
C LYS A 123 16.19 0.09 0.11
N PHE A 124 16.04 -0.10 -1.21
CA PHE A 124 16.80 -1.09 -1.99
C PHE A 124 17.87 -0.48 -2.89
N GLN A 125 18.25 0.78 -2.68
CA GLN A 125 19.15 1.51 -3.59
C GLN A 125 20.52 0.81 -3.79
N ILE A 126 21.05 0.18 -2.73
CA ILE A 126 22.32 -0.57 -2.79
C ILE A 126 22.16 -1.81 -3.68
N GLN A 127 21.11 -2.58 -3.47
CA GLN A 127 20.81 -3.82 -4.18
C GLN A 127 20.49 -3.54 -5.66
N ILE A 128 19.77 -2.44 -5.94
CA ILE A 128 19.51 -1.95 -7.31
C ILE A 128 20.84 -1.67 -8.03
N ASN A 129 21.77 -0.97 -7.37
CA ASN A 129 23.08 -0.66 -7.95
C ASN A 129 23.92 -1.93 -8.20
N GLN A 130 23.90 -2.88 -7.27
CA GLN A 130 24.58 -4.18 -7.42
C GLN A 130 23.99 -5.02 -8.56
N ALA A 131 22.66 -5.03 -8.72
CA ALA A 131 21.99 -5.71 -9.81
C ALA A 131 22.35 -5.08 -11.16
N LYS A 132 22.39 -3.74 -11.23
CA LYS A 132 22.78 -3.00 -12.44
C LYS A 132 24.20 -3.34 -12.91
N GLN A 133 25.16 -3.50 -11.99
CA GLN A 133 26.52 -3.95 -12.31
C GLN A 133 26.55 -5.37 -12.92
N LYS A 134 25.54 -6.19 -12.63
CA LYS A 134 25.36 -7.54 -13.17
C LYS A 134 24.47 -7.57 -14.42
N ASN A 135 24.11 -6.41 -14.98
CA ASN A 135 23.17 -6.27 -16.09
C ASN A 135 21.77 -6.88 -15.79
N ILE A 136 21.33 -6.76 -14.52
CA ILE A 136 20.01 -7.19 -14.06
C ILE A 136 19.22 -5.96 -13.63
N LEU A 137 17.97 -5.88 -14.06
CA LEU A 137 17.03 -4.84 -13.63
C LEU A 137 16.28 -5.31 -12.38
N LEU A 138 16.73 -4.86 -11.20
CA LEU A 138 16.03 -5.12 -9.93
C LEU A 138 15.02 -4.00 -9.66
N ILE A 139 13.74 -4.36 -9.57
CA ILE A 139 12.64 -3.42 -9.36
C ILE A 139 11.83 -3.86 -8.15
N PRO A 140 11.92 -3.14 -7.03
CA PRO A 140 11.00 -3.36 -5.94
C PRO A 140 9.68 -2.61 -6.21
N LEU A 141 8.57 -3.33 -6.09
CA LEU A 141 7.26 -2.96 -6.60
C LEU A 141 6.17 -3.26 -5.56
N SER A 142 5.24 -2.32 -5.34
CA SER A 142 4.10 -2.59 -4.46
C SER A 142 2.97 -3.33 -5.19
N TYR A 143 2.17 -4.12 -4.46
CA TYR A 143 0.96 -4.73 -5.03
C TYR A 143 -0.03 -3.67 -5.57
N GLU A 144 -0.08 -2.51 -4.93
CA GLU A 144 -0.88 -1.36 -5.38
C GLU A 144 -0.43 -0.88 -6.77
N HIS A 145 0.88 -0.68 -6.97
CA HIS A 145 1.42 -0.29 -8.26
C HIS A 145 1.18 -1.39 -9.32
N LEU A 146 1.40 -2.66 -8.98
CA LEU A 146 1.12 -3.77 -9.89
C LEU A 146 -0.34 -3.76 -10.38
N LEU A 147 -1.30 -3.60 -9.46
CA LEU A 147 -2.72 -3.51 -9.79
C LEU A 147 -3.01 -2.31 -10.70
N GLU A 148 -2.49 -1.12 -10.37
CA GLU A 148 -2.67 0.07 -11.20
C GLU A 148 -2.09 -0.09 -12.62
N ALA A 149 -0.96 -0.78 -12.75
CA ALA A 149 -0.35 -1.06 -14.04
C ALA A 149 -1.19 -2.05 -14.85
N LEU A 150 -1.67 -3.12 -14.21
CA LEU A 150 -2.56 -4.12 -14.81
C LEU A 150 -3.86 -3.48 -15.29
N GLU A 151 -4.52 -2.65 -14.48
CA GLU A 151 -5.78 -1.99 -14.87
C GLU A 151 -5.66 -1.08 -16.10
N LYS A 152 -4.50 -0.46 -16.27
CA LYS A 152 -4.24 0.41 -17.43
C LYS A 152 -4.08 -0.38 -18.72
N VAL A 153 -3.69 -1.64 -18.63
CA VAL A 153 -3.34 -2.50 -19.77
C VAL A 153 -4.44 -3.53 -20.07
N CYS A 154 -5.16 -3.99 -19.04
CA CYS A 154 -6.28 -4.93 -19.15
C CYS A 154 -7.56 -4.20 -19.60
N ILE A 155 -7.85 -4.26 -20.91
CA ILE A 155 -8.97 -3.53 -21.52
C ILE A 155 -10.23 -4.40 -21.64
N THR A 156 -10.09 -5.73 -21.72
CA THR A 156 -11.23 -6.63 -21.88
C THR A 156 -11.99 -6.80 -20.56
N ASP A 157 -13.32 -6.94 -20.63
CA ASP A 157 -14.15 -7.08 -19.42
C ASP A 157 -13.80 -8.35 -18.64
N TYR A 158 -13.39 -9.42 -19.34
CA TYR A 158 -12.87 -10.64 -18.73
C TYR A 158 -11.63 -10.36 -17.88
N LEU A 159 -10.59 -9.73 -18.45
CA LEU A 159 -9.36 -9.43 -17.71
C LEU A 159 -9.63 -8.45 -16.56
N ARG A 160 -10.50 -7.46 -16.75
CA ARG A 160 -10.90 -6.54 -15.67
C ARG A 160 -11.55 -7.27 -14.50
N GLY A 161 -12.47 -8.19 -14.78
CA GLY A 161 -13.09 -9.03 -13.75
C GLY A 161 -12.05 -9.83 -12.96
N LEU A 162 -11.04 -10.38 -13.64
CA LEU A 162 -9.94 -11.07 -12.96
C LEU A 162 -9.08 -10.16 -12.10
N ILE A 163 -8.83 -8.92 -12.54
CA ILE A 163 -8.10 -7.93 -11.74
C ILE A 163 -8.89 -7.53 -10.50
N ASP A 164 -10.22 -7.40 -10.61
CA ASP A 164 -11.08 -7.10 -9.47
C ASP A 164 -11.11 -8.24 -8.44
N ASP A 165 -11.24 -9.48 -8.90
CA ASP A 165 -11.14 -10.68 -8.07
C ASP A 165 -9.77 -10.77 -7.37
N PHE A 166 -8.69 -10.51 -8.11
CA PHE A 166 -7.33 -10.52 -7.57
C PHE A 166 -7.13 -9.40 -6.55
N ARG A 167 -7.64 -8.20 -6.83
CA ARG A 167 -7.64 -7.08 -5.88
C ARG A 167 -8.35 -7.46 -4.59
N GLU A 168 -9.53 -8.07 -4.67
CA GLU A 168 -10.27 -8.51 -3.47
C GLU A 168 -9.45 -9.54 -2.69
N PHE A 169 -8.81 -10.48 -3.38
CA PHE A 169 -7.90 -11.45 -2.77
C PHE A 169 -6.73 -10.77 -2.03
N ILE A 170 -5.97 -9.89 -2.70
CA ILE A 170 -4.82 -9.19 -2.10
C ILE A 170 -5.27 -8.30 -0.92
N ASP A 171 -6.41 -7.62 -1.06
CA ASP A 171 -7.02 -6.81 0.00
C ASP A 171 -7.41 -7.66 1.22
N SER A 172 -7.96 -8.87 1.00
CA SER A 172 -8.31 -9.82 2.07
C SER A 172 -7.11 -10.30 2.87
N LYS A 173 -5.91 -10.32 2.26
CA LYS A 173 -4.65 -10.72 2.92
C LYS A 173 -3.92 -9.55 3.58
N GLY A 174 -4.45 -8.33 3.49
CA GLY A 174 -3.83 -7.14 4.09
C GLY A 174 -2.57 -6.65 3.36
N LEU A 175 -2.41 -7.04 2.08
CA LEU A 175 -1.24 -6.70 1.26
C LEU A 175 -1.40 -5.35 0.52
N LEU A 176 -2.59 -4.74 0.59
CA LEU A 176 -2.80 -3.36 0.17
C LEU A 176 -2.65 -2.42 1.38
N PRO A 177 -2.10 -1.21 1.18
CA PRO A 177 -1.94 -0.23 2.24
C PRO A 177 -3.29 0.46 2.56
N ARG A 178 -4.27 -0.33 3.07
CA ARG A 178 -5.64 0.11 3.36
C ARG A 178 -5.68 1.40 4.16
N TRP A 179 -4.78 1.56 5.12
CA TRP A 179 -4.70 2.72 5.99
C TRP A 179 -4.56 4.04 5.23
N LYS A 180 -3.92 4.05 4.05
CA LYS A 180 -3.80 5.25 3.18
C LYS A 180 -5.14 5.82 2.74
N TYR A 181 -6.20 5.01 2.78
CA TYR A 181 -7.55 5.35 2.35
C TYR A 181 -8.59 5.29 3.49
N LEU A 182 -8.17 5.06 4.72
CA LEU A 182 -9.08 5.02 5.87
C LEU A 182 -9.29 6.42 6.45
N LEU A 183 -10.56 6.71 6.76
CA LEU A 183 -10.97 7.81 7.61
C LEU A 183 -11.41 7.23 8.96
N ASP A 184 -10.67 7.58 10.01
CA ASP A 184 -11.07 7.27 11.38
C ASP A 184 -12.01 8.35 11.89
N VAL A 185 -13.25 7.98 12.20
CA VAL A 185 -14.29 8.92 12.65
C VAL A 185 -14.55 8.72 14.13
N VAL A 186 -14.27 9.78 14.90
CA VAL A 186 -14.28 9.72 16.35
C VAL A 186 -15.18 10.82 16.91
N ASN A 187 -15.95 10.49 17.95
CA ASN A 187 -16.78 11.49 18.62
C ASN A 187 -15.88 12.44 19.42
N CYS A 188 -15.84 13.70 18.99
CA CYS A 188 -15.01 14.74 19.59
C CYS A 188 -15.85 15.87 20.18
N ALA A 189 -17.14 15.65 20.51
CA ALA A 189 -18.03 16.71 20.98
C ALA A 189 -17.51 17.46 22.22
N GLY A 190 -16.77 16.77 23.10
CA GLY A 190 -16.13 17.37 24.29
C GLY A 190 -14.67 17.80 24.12
N THR A 191 -14.04 17.50 22.97
CA THR A 191 -12.59 17.67 22.76
C THR A 191 -12.25 18.52 21.53
N LEU A 192 -13.21 19.30 21.01
CA LEU A 192 -12.97 20.15 19.83
C LEU A 192 -11.82 21.15 20.01
N HIS A 193 -11.60 21.65 21.22
CA HIS A 193 -10.49 22.56 21.52
C HIS A 193 -9.11 21.89 21.32
N GLU A 194 -8.99 20.58 21.60
CA GLU A 194 -7.78 19.80 21.32
C GLU A 194 -7.56 19.73 19.79
N ILE A 195 -8.63 19.48 19.03
CA ILE A 195 -8.59 19.39 17.56
C ILE A 195 -8.15 20.73 16.94
N GLU A 196 -8.60 21.85 17.48
CA GLU A 196 -8.19 23.19 17.04
C GLU A 196 -6.70 23.45 17.28
N ALA A 197 -6.13 22.88 18.33
CA ALA A 197 -4.69 22.88 18.59
C ALA A 197 -3.91 21.87 17.70
N GLY A 198 -4.61 21.07 16.88
CA GLY A 198 -3.99 20.12 15.97
C GLY A 198 -3.67 18.77 16.63
N VAL A 199 -4.41 18.38 17.66
CA VAL A 199 -4.21 17.09 18.34
C VAL A 199 -5.55 16.43 18.70
N TYR A 200 -5.60 15.11 18.71
CA TYR A 200 -6.68 14.37 19.37
C TYR A 200 -6.08 13.46 20.45
N LEU A 201 -6.63 13.54 21.68
CA LEU A 201 -6.14 12.80 22.83
C LEU A 201 -7.19 11.80 23.31
N CYS A 202 -6.78 10.57 23.59
CA CYS A 202 -7.65 9.59 24.23
C CYS A 202 -6.88 8.60 25.12
N PRO A 203 -7.53 7.98 26.11
CA PRO A 203 -6.89 6.95 26.94
C PRO A 203 -6.41 5.75 26.11
N ASP A 204 -5.23 5.21 26.41
CA ASP A 204 -4.72 3.96 25.81
C ASP A 204 -5.19 2.72 26.58
N THR A 205 -6.51 2.59 26.78
CA THR A 205 -7.12 1.51 27.58
C THR A 205 -7.79 0.42 26.74
N GLY A 206 -7.74 0.54 25.41
CA GLY A 206 -8.40 -0.38 24.50
C GLY A 206 -9.93 -0.17 24.43
N GLY A 207 -10.67 -1.22 24.06
CA GLY A 207 -12.12 -1.13 23.84
C GLY A 207 -12.51 -0.06 22.80
N ALA A 208 -13.28 0.94 23.24
CA ALA A 208 -13.73 2.06 22.41
C ALA A 208 -12.59 2.97 21.93
N TYR A 209 -11.38 2.86 22.50
CA TYR A 209 -10.17 3.61 22.13
C TYR A 209 -9.19 2.77 21.28
N ARG A 210 -9.67 1.68 20.65
CA ARG A 210 -8.88 0.88 19.71
C ARG A 210 -8.97 1.44 18.30
N HIS A 211 -8.04 2.32 17.97
CA HIS A 211 -7.95 2.89 16.62
C HIS A 211 -7.24 1.94 15.66
N LYS A 212 -7.71 1.88 14.41
CA LYS A 212 -6.97 1.29 13.30
C LYS A 212 -6.08 2.38 12.70
N ARG A 213 -4.91 2.00 12.18
CA ARG A 213 -4.08 2.94 11.42
C ARG A 213 -4.91 3.52 10.26
N ALA A 214 -4.95 4.84 10.18
CA ALA A 214 -5.66 5.59 9.16
C ALA A 214 -4.82 6.81 8.77
N ARG A 215 -4.89 7.19 7.50
CA ARG A 215 -4.27 8.42 7.00
C ARG A 215 -5.08 9.65 7.38
N TYR A 216 -6.40 9.50 7.48
CA TYR A 216 -7.29 10.62 7.73
C TYR A 216 -8.04 10.45 9.05
N PHE A 217 -8.25 11.57 9.73
CA PHE A 217 -9.03 11.69 10.96
C PHE A 217 -10.18 12.66 10.77
N GLY A 218 -11.37 12.25 11.19
CA GLY A 218 -12.62 13.00 11.07
C GLY A 218 -13.27 13.22 12.43
N PRO A 219 -13.08 14.40 13.08
CA PRO A 219 -13.79 14.72 14.31
C PRO A 219 -15.29 14.81 14.03
N TYR A 220 -16.05 13.92 14.66
CA TYR A 220 -17.50 13.92 14.65
C TYR A 220 -18.01 14.73 15.83
N ALA A 221 -18.73 15.81 15.55
CA ALA A 221 -19.42 16.61 16.54
C ALA A 221 -20.68 17.20 15.93
N ASN A 222 -21.69 17.49 16.74
CA ASN A 222 -22.95 18.08 16.27
C ASN A 222 -23.58 17.31 15.09
N LYS A 223 -23.56 15.97 15.21
CA LYS A 223 -24.11 15.02 14.23
C LYS A 223 -23.45 15.05 12.83
N ALA A 224 -22.24 15.60 12.70
CA ALA A 224 -21.55 15.64 11.42
C ALA A 224 -20.02 15.60 11.57
N VAL A 225 -19.34 15.11 10.53
CA VAL A 225 -17.90 15.35 10.32
C VAL A 225 -17.78 16.58 9.42
N ARG A 226 -17.30 17.70 9.97
CA ARG A 226 -17.19 18.98 9.23
C ARG A 226 -15.77 19.29 8.76
N GLN A 227 -14.80 18.57 9.31
CA GLN A 227 -13.38 18.79 9.06
C GLN A 227 -12.71 17.42 8.96
N ILE A 228 -11.67 17.35 8.13
CA ILE A 228 -10.87 16.15 7.97
C ILE A 228 -9.41 16.57 8.00
N PHE A 229 -8.63 15.85 8.79
CA PHE A 229 -7.21 16.11 9.01
C PHE A 229 -6.41 14.92 8.50
N GLU A 230 -5.23 15.16 7.94
CA GLU A 230 -4.24 14.09 7.84
C GLU A 230 -3.66 13.79 9.21
N VAL A 231 -3.45 12.52 9.52
CA VAL A 231 -2.76 12.08 10.74
C VAL A 231 -1.28 11.98 10.42
N ASP A 232 -0.45 12.80 11.07
CA ASP A 232 1.00 12.77 10.88
C ASP A 232 1.62 11.58 11.62
N ALA A 233 1.21 11.38 12.88
CA ALA A 233 1.64 10.27 13.72
C ALA A 233 0.63 9.97 14.83
N VAL A 234 0.68 8.74 15.35
CA VAL A 234 -0.02 8.36 16.59
C VAL A 234 0.99 7.75 17.55
N ALA A 235 1.06 8.34 18.74
CA ALA A 235 1.96 7.94 19.81
C ALA A 235 1.18 7.62 21.08
N THR A 236 1.77 6.80 21.96
CA THR A 236 1.32 6.60 23.33
C THR A 236 2.34 7.26 24.24
N VAL A 237 1.86 8.17 25.09
CA VAL A 237 2.63 8.77 26.17
C VAL A 237 2.34 7.98 27.44
N SER A 238 3.38 7.40 28.05
CA SER A 238 3.26 6.64 29.29
C SER A 238 2.83 7.55 30.44
N THR A 239 2.45 6.94 31.57
CA THR A 239 2.03 7.70 32.75
C THR A 239 3.16 8.58 33.27
N GLY A 240 2.85 9.83 33.63
CA GLY A 240 3.85 10.76 34.14
C GLY A 240 4.78 11.35 33.07
N LEU A 241 4.41 11.28 31.78
CA LEU A 241 5.17 11.81 30.64
C LEU A 241 6.56 11.16 30.41
N GLU A 242 6.83 10.03 31.06
CA GLU A 242 8.16 9.41 31.10
C GLU A 242 8.64 8.96 29.71
N GLU A 243 7.82 8.20 28.99
CA GLU A 243 8.16 7.58 27.72
C GLU A 243 7.11 7.91 26.65
N VAL A 244 7.58 8.05 25.41
CA VAL A 244 6.72 8.17 24.23
C VAL A 244 7.05 7.03 23.27
N SER A 245 6.05 6.20 22.98
CA SER A 245 6.16 5.11 22.01
C SER A 245 5.25 5.38 20.81
N PHE A 246 5.76 5.24 19.59
CA PHE A 246 4.95 5.46 18.39
C PHE A 246 4.23 4.19 17.97
N LYS A 247 2.89 4.26 17.80
CA LYS A 247 2.13 3.17 17.18
C LYS A 247 2.30 3.18 15.67
N TRP A 248 2.28 4.36 15.05
CA TRP A 248 2.61 4.55 13.65
C TRP A 248 3.00 5.99 13.35
N ILE A 249 3.85 6.15 12.33
CA ILE A 249 4.23 7.44 11.74
C ILE A 249 3.78 7.35 10.27
N ASN A 250 2.87 8.25 9.87
CA ASN A 250 2.33 8.26 8.51
C ASN A 250 3.10 9.20 7.58
N ARG A 251 3.82 10.18 8.13
CA ARG A 251 4.81 11.01 7.43
C ARG A 251 6.22 10.53 7.74
N PRO A 252 6.82 9.65 6.92
CA PRO A 252 8.18 9.16 7.15
C PRO A 252 9.23 10.28 7.13
N GLU A 253 8.96 11.40 6.47
CA GLU A 253 9.82 12.58 6.44
C GLU A 253 9.75 13.45 7.71
N ALA A 254 8.82 13.18 8.63
CA ALA A 254 8.67 13.95 9.85
C ALA A 254 9.76 13.59 10.87
N ASP A 255 10.34 14.62 11.48
CA ASP A 255 11.33 14.45 12.55
C ASP A 255 10.68 13.79 13.78
N LYS A 256 11.18 12.60 14.13
CA LYS A 256 10.68 11.79 15.24
C LYS A 256 10.92 12.46 16.59
N GLU A 257 12.01 13.21 16.75
CA GLU A 257 12.29 13.94 17.99
C GLU A 257 11.28 15.09 18.16
N ALA A 258 11.07 15.89 17.11
CA ALA A 258 10.05 16.94 17.12
C ALA A 258 8.63 16.40 17.41
N LEU A 259 8.26 15.25 16.85
CA LEU A 259 6.97 14.60 17.13
C LEU A 259 6.87 14.13 18.59
N THR A 260 7.96 13.63 19.17
CA THR A 260 8.03 13.20 20.56
C THR A 260 7.79 14.36 21.51
N THR A 261 8.48 15.48 21.28
CA THR A 261 8.33 16.71 22.07
C THR A 261 6.90 17.23 22.00
N LYS A 262 6.33 17.35 20.79
CA LYS A 262 4.93 17.76 20.61
C LYS A 262 3.95 16.87 21.34
N ALA A 263 4.13 15.54 21.29
CA ALA A 263 3.23 14.62 21.95
C ALA A 263 3.23 14.82 23.48
N ARG A 264 4.40 15.03 24.09
CA ARG A 264 4.51 15.34 25.53
C ARG A 264 3.87 16.69 25.87
N GLU A 265 4.15 17.72 25.09
CA GLU A 265 3.60 19.06 25.30
C GLU A 265 2.07 19.06 25.27
N TYR A 266 1.45 18.39 24.31
CA TYR A 266 -0.01 18.31 24.24
C TYR A 266 -0.63 17.54 25.39
N VAL A 267 -0.01 16.44 25.84
CA VAL A 267 -0.51 15.72 27.03
C VAL A 267 -0.36 16.57 28.28
N ALA A 268 0.77 17.25 28.44
CA ALA A 268 1.00 18.17 29.56
C ALA A 268 0.02 19.35 29.56
N GLN A 269 -0.36 19.84 28.38
CA GLN A 269 -1.27 20.97 28.23
C GLN A 269 -2.74 20.60 28.50
N PHE A 270 -3.20 19.47 27.96
CA PHE A 270 -4.64 19.16 27.91
C PHE A 270 -5.07 18.01 28.83
N ARG A 271 -4.16 17.10 29.19
CA ARG A 271 -4.48 15.81 29.83
C ARG A 271 -3.49 15.41 30.94
N LEU A 272 -2.85 16.38 31.59
CA LEU A 272 -1.81 16.10 32.59
C LEU A 272 -2.33 15.25 33.75
N ASP A 273 -3.50 15.59 34.30
CA ASP A 273 -4.08 14.86 35.41
C ASP A 273 -4.52 13.44 35.00
N ASP A 274 -5.13 13.29 33.81
CA ASP A 274 -5.51 11.98 33.26
C ASP A 274 -4.26 11.08 33.05
N ASN A 275 -3.16 11.67 32.56
CA ASN A 275 -1.92 10.95 32.31
C ASN A 275 -1.24 10.42 33.58
N ARG A 276 -1.55 10.95 34.77
CA ARG A 276 -1.02 10.40 36.03
C ARG A 276 -1.53 8.98 36.30
N HIS A 277 -2.69 8.64 35.76
CA HIS A 277 -3.37 7.38 36.05
C HIS A 277 -3.45 6.46 34.84
N THR A 278 -3.39 7.00 33.63
CA THR A 278 -3.60 6.20 32.42
C THR A 278 -2.72 6.71 31.28
N PRO A 279 -2.05 5.82 30.52
CA PRO A 279 -1.32 6.23 29.32
C PRO A 279 -2.26 6.90 28.32
N ILE A 280 -1.79 7.92 27.61
CA ILE A 280 -2.59 8.69 26.66
C ILE A 280 -2.11 8.43 25.24
N GLN A 281 -3.03 8.05 24.36
CA GLN A 281 -2.80 8.07 22.92
C GLN A 281 -2.93 9.50 22.40
N VAL A 282 -1.99 9.89 21.56
CA VAL A 282 -1.85 11.22 20.98
C VAL A 282 -1.85 11.10 19.47
N PHE A 283 -2.89 11.63 18.84
CA PHE A 283 -2.97 11.79 17.40
C PHE A 283 -2.46 13.17 17.04
N VAL A 284 -1.26 13.24 16.44
CA VAL A 284 -0.73 14.48 15.91
C VAL A 284 -1.39 14.74 14.56
N LEU A 285 -2.23 15.78 14.49
CA LEU A 285 -2.99 16.13 13.30
C LEU A 285 -2.21 17.13 12.46
N GLY A 286 -2.02 16.79 11.19
CA GLY A 286 -1.36 17.62 10.19
C GLY A 286 -2.34 18.54 9.47
N LYS A 287 -2.16 18.67 8.16
CA LYS A 287 -2.92 19.61 7.34
C LYS A 287 -4.41 19.28 7.32
N ARG A 288 -5.24 20.30 7.56
CA ARG A 288 -6.67 20.25 7.30
C ARG A 288 -6.95 20.12 5.81
N GLN A 289 -7.68 19.08 5.42
CA GLN A 289 -8.08 18.84 4.03
C GLN A 289 -9.30 19.71 3.70
N LYS A 290 -9.14 20.62 2.73
CA LYS A 290 -10.24 21.48 2.23
C LYS A 290 -11.18 20.75 1.28
N ARG A 291 -10.66 19.75 0.55
CA ARG A 291 -11.40 18.86 -0.36
C ARG A 291 -10.70 17.51 -0.40
N ILE A 292 -11.46 16.42 -0.20
CA ILE A 292 -10.98 15.08 -0.55
C ILE A 292 -11.20 14.91 -2.05
N SER A 293 -10.15 14.53 -2.79
CA SER A 293 -10.26 14.36 -4.23
C SER A 293 -11.32 13.29 -4.57
N LYS A 294 -12.07 13.46 -5.67
CA LYS A 294 -13.06 12.47 -6.14
C LYS A 294 -12.45 11.07 -6.40
N LYS A 295 -11.14 10.97 -6.57
CA LYS A 295 -10.41 9.70 -6.75
C LYS A 295 -10.14 8.97 -5.44
N THR A 296 -10.21 9.66 -4.30
CA THR A 296 -9.97 9.09 -2.98
C THR A 296 -11.29 8.59 -2.38
N ARG A 297 -11.68 7.34 -2.66
CA ARG A 297 -12.80 6.70 -1.94
C ARG A 297 -12.34 6.37 -0.52
N LEU A 298 -12.70 7.21 0.45
CA LEU A 298 -12.41 6.93 1.85
C LEU A 298 -13.33 5.84 2.39
N ARG A 299 -12.75 4.85 3.04
CA ARG A 299 -13.49 3.88 3.85
C ARG A 299 -13.60 4.42 5.27
N VAL A 300 -14.81 4.49 5.80
CA VAL A 300 -15.07 5.00 7.15
C VAL A 300 -14.95 3.86 8.16
N CYS A 301 -14.09 4.03 9.16
CA CYS A 301 -14.08 3.21 10.36
C CYS A 301 -14.82 3.97 11.47
N TYR A 302 -15.86 3.35 12.03
CA TYR A 302 -16.59 3.90 13.19
C TYR A 302 -16.15 3.18 14.46
N LEU A 303 -15.87 3.95 15.51
CA LEU A 303 -15.76 3.44 16.87
C LEU A 303 -17.12 3.56 17.59
N PRO A 304 -17.61 2.49 18.24
CA PRO A 304 -18.83 2.58 19.04
C PRO A 304 -18.61 3.50 20.24
N SER A 305 -19.54 4.42 20.46
CA SER A 305 -19.50 5.35 21.60
C SER A 305 -19.66 4.62 22.93
N CYS A 306 -18.80 4.93 23.89
CA CYS A 306 -18.97 4.51 25.28
C CYS A 306 -20.08 5.38 25.92
N THR A 307 -21.32 4.91 25.88
CA THR A 307 -22.41 5.46 26.71
C THR A 307 -22.85 4.38 27.68
N SER A 308 -22.41 4.51 28.93
CA SER A 308 -22.91 3.69 30.03
C SER A 308 -24.36 4.09 30.31
N GLY A 309 -25.28 3.13 30.16
CA GLY A 309 -26.62 3.16 30.76
C GLY A 309 -27.67 4.09 30.15
N MET A 310 -28.29 3.70 29.04
CA MET A 310 -29.77 3.67 28.90
C MET A 310 -30.16 2.96 27.61
N LEU A 311 -30.94 1.89 27.74
CA LEU A 311 -31.52 1.13 26.63
C LEU A 311 -32.57 2.02 25.92
N LEU A 312 -32.22 2.57 24.76
CA LEU A 312 -33.21 3.03 23.77
C LEU A 312 -32.72 2.59 22.39
N LEU A 313 -33.47 1.67 21.80
CA LEU A 313 -33.32 1.20 20.42
C LEU A 313 -33.39 2.40 19.46
N ALA A 314 -32.24 2.90 19.01
CA ALA A 314 -32.17 3.82 17.89
C ALA A 314 -31.94 3.02 16.59
N PRO A 315 -32.70 3.29 15.50
CA PRO A 315 -32.59 2.55 14.25
C PRO A 315 -31.25 2.85 13.55
N PRO A 316 -30.81 1.98 12.62
CA PRO A 316 -29.52 2.13 11.95
C PRO A 316 -29.50 3.43 11.12
N MET A 317 -28.73 4.43 11.58
CA MET A 317 -28.58 5.71 10.89
C MET A 317 -27.62 5.56 9.70
N LYS A 318 -28.15 5.74 8.48
CA LYS A 318 -27.35 5.98 7.28
C LYS A 318 -26.79 7.43 7.33
N PRO A 319 -25.47 7.65 7.23
CA PRO A 319 -24.96 9.01 7.11
C PRO A 319 -25.28 9.57 5.71
N SER A 320 -26.12 10.60 5.65
CA SER A 320 -26.35 11.38 4.43
C SER A 320 -25.16 12.32 4.21
N TRP A 321 -24.29 11.99 3.26
CA TRP A 321 -23.30 12.93 2.73
C TRP A 321 -24.02 13.94 1.82
N ARG A 322 -24.00 15.23 2.16
CA ARG A 322 -24.26 16.31 1.21
C ARG A 322 -22.96 17.07 0.98
N PRO A 323 -22.35 17.00 -0.21
CA PRO A 323 -21.24 17.88 -0.54
C PRO A 323 -21.75 19.32 -0.66
N ILE A 324 -20.99 20.27 -0.11
CA ILE A 324 -21.12 21.71 -0.39
C ILE A 324 -20.36 22.00 -1.68
#